data_AF-A0AAP3YJG8-F1
#
_entry.id   AF-A0AAP3YJG8-F1
#
_cell.length_a   1.000
_cell.length_b   1.000
_cell.length_c   1.000
_cell.angle_alpha   90.00
_cell.angle_beta   90.00
_cell.angle_gamma   90.00
#
_symmetry.space_group_name_H-M   'P 1'
#
loop_
_entity.id
_entity.type
_entity.pdbx_description
1 polymer ?
#
loop_
_entity_poly.entity_id
_entity_poly.type
_entity_poly.pdbx_seq_one_letter_code
_entity_poly.pdbx_strand_id
1 'polypeptide(L)'
;SLAGSWIPSLVFGIPGDSAAAIIIGVLYMKDMNPGPTLFLFQADKLYAVFILFLIANIALLPLATIAVSFIKRIIWIDKAILYPIILIFSIVGAFAIDNSGASVVVMLVMGVLGYWLQRKEYPGSPIILGMILGPMLEKNLLSS
;
A
#
# COMPACT_ATOMS: atom_id res chain seq x y z
N SER A 1 -4.30 -15.36 8.27
CA SER A 1 -3.93 -14.09 8.93
C SER A 1 -4.57 -12.86 8.26
N LEU A 2 -4.62 -12.78 6.92
CA LEU A 2 -5.17 -11.63 6.16
C LEU A 2 -6.60 -11.20 6.56
N ALA A 3 -7.55 -12.12 6.78
CA ALA A 3 -8.90 -11.73 7.22
C ALA A 3 -8.96 -11.27 8.69
N GLY A 4 -7.99 -11.70 9.51
CA GLY A 4 -7.96 -11.43 10.95
C GLY A 4 -7.45 -10.03 11.29
N SER A 5 -6.66 -9.41 10.41
CA SER A 5 -6.17 -8.04 10.60
C SER A 5 -7.22 -6.98 10.27
N TRP A 6 -8.24 -7.29 9.46
CA TRP A 6 -9.27 -6.33 9.05
C TRP A 6 -10.21 -5.91 10.18
N ILE A 7 -10.57 -6.85 11.06
CA ILE A 7 -11.46 -6.56 12.20
C ILE A 7 -10.84 -5.48 13.11
N PRO A 8 -9.62 -5.65 13.65
CA PRO A 8 -9.00 -4.61 14.47
C PRO A 8 -8.68 -3.33 13.67
N SER A 9 -8.37 -3.45 12.38
CA SER A 9 -8.11 -2.29 11.52
C SER A 9 -9.35 -1.42 11.29
N LEU A 10 -10.52 -2.01 11.09
CA LEU A 10 -11.77 -1.28 10.91
C LEU A 10 -12.34 -0.78 12.23
N VAL A 11 -12.24 -1.57 13.30
CA VAL A 11 -12.83 -1.26 14.61
C VAL A 11 -11.99 -0.26 15.39
N PHE A 12 -10.66 -0.41 15.38
CA PHE A 12 -9.76 0.46 16.15
C PHE A 12 -9.00 1.47 15.29
N GLY A 13 -9.09 1.37 13.95
CA GLY A 13 -8.28 2.21 13.06
C GLY A 13 -6.78 1.86 13.10
N ILE A 14 -6.41 0.73 13.73
CA ILE A 14 -5.01 0.32 13.92
C ILE A 14 -4.69 -0.83 12.96
N PRO A 15 -3.81 -0.63 11.96
CA PRO A 15 -3.46 -1.67 11.01
C PRO A 15 -2.68 -2.81 11.67
N GLY A 16 -3.13 -4.05 11.44
CA GLY A 16 -2.44 -5.26 11.90
C GLY A 16 -1.35 -5.78 10.95
N ASP A 17 -1.34 -5.33 9.69
CA ASP A 17 -0.38 -5.72 8.66
C ASP A 17 -0.27 -4.65 7.56
N SER A 18 0.73 -4.79 6.67
CA SER A 18 0.99 -3.80 5.61
C SER A 18 -0.18 -3.63 4.63
N ALA A 19 -0.94 -4.70 4.33
CA ALA A 19 -2.09 -4.57 3.43
C ALA A 19 -3.22 -3.77 4.07
N ALA A 20 -3.54 -4.06 5.35
CA ALA A 20 -4.56 -3.31 6.09
C ALA A 20 -4.23 -1.82 6.22
N ALA A 21 -2.95 -1.46 6.37
CA ALA A 21 -2.53 -0.05 6.41
C ALA A 21 -2.90 0.71 5.12
N ILE A 22 -2.68 0.10 3.95
CA ILE A 22 -3.04 0.71 2.65
C ILE A 22 -4.55 0.96 2.59
N ILE A 23 -5.36 -0.01 3.03
CA ILE A 23 -6.82 0.12 3.04
C ILE A 23 -7.26 1.25 3.96
N ILE A 24 -6.70 1.35 5.16
CA ILE A 24 -6.96 2.47 6.07
C ILE A 24 -6.64 3.80 5.36
N GLY A 25 -5.50 3.89 4.67
CA GLY A 25 -5.14 5.03 3.81
C GLY A 25 -6.22 5.39 2.80
N VAL A 26 -6.73 4.40 2.06
CA VAL A 26 -7.79 4.59 1.07
C VAL A 26 -9.11 5.03 1.72
N LEU A 27 -9.46 4.49 2.89
CA LEU A 27 -10.66 4.88 3.62
C LEU A 27 -10.59 6.35 4.06
N TYR A 28 -9.44 6.79 4.58
CA TYR A 28 -9.23 8.21 4.90
C TYR A 28 -9.31 9.11 3.67
N MET A 29 -8.82 8.66 2.50
CA MET A 29 -9.00 9.38 1.23
C MET A 29 -10.46 9.45 0.75
N LYS A 30 -11.33 8.59 1.29
CA LYS A 30 -12.78 8.53 1.00
C LYS A 30 -13.62 9.15 2.13
N ASP A 31 -13.00 9.94 3.00
CA ASP A 31 -13.64 10.57 4.16
C ASP A 31 -14.30 9.55 5.12
N MET A 32 -13.77 8.32 5.14
CA MET A 32 -14.18 7.25 6.03
C MET A 32 -13.12 7.07 7.09
N ASN A 33 -13.39 7.51 8.32
CA ASN A 33 -12.47 7.34 9.44
C ASN A 33 -12.74 6.00 10.12
N PRO A 34 -11.89 4.96 9.93
CA PRO A 34 -12.03 3.69 10.62
C PRO A 34 -11.90 3.89 12.14
N GLY A 35 -12.72 3.15 12.89
CA GLY A 35 -12.92 3.36 14.32
C GLY A 35 -14.36 3.02 14.75
N PRO A 36 -14.67 3.02 16.05
CA PRO A 36 -16.01 2.70 16.54
C PRO A 36 -17.07 3.66 16.01
N THR A 37 -16.68 4.91 15.74
CA THR A 37 -17.53 5.96 15.16
C THR A 37 -17.99 5.64 13.74
N LEU A 38 -17.22 4.91 12.94
CA LEU A 38 -17.62 4.50 11.59
C LEU A 38 -18.87 3.61 11.64
N PHE A 39 -18.92 2.69 12.61
CA PHE A 39 -20.03 1.76 12.80
C PHE A 39 -21.28 2.47 13.32
N LEU A 40 -21.12 3.56 14.07
CA LEU A 40 -22.23 4.30 14.69
C LEU A 40 -22.83 5.36 13.75
N PHE A 41 -21.99 6.08 13.00
CA PHE A 41 -22.42 7.27 12.24
C PHE A 41 -22.45 7.07 10.73
N GLN A 42 -21.81 6.03 10.18
CA GLN A 42 -21.68 5.80 8.73
C GLN A 42 -21.84 4.31 8.38
N ALA A 43 -22.83 3.65 9.01
CA ALA A 43 -23.09 2.22 8.83
C ALA A 43 -23.43 1.85 7.38
N ASP A 44 -24.12 2.73 6.66
CA ASP A 44 -24.45 2.60 5.23
C ASP A 44 -23.19 2.43 4.36
N LYS A 45 -22.19 3.29 4.54
CA LYS A 45 -20.91 3.20 3.81
C LYS A 45 -20.12 1.96 4.21
N LEU A 46 -20.18 1.57 5.47
CA LEU A 46 -19.53 0.36 5.96
C LEU A 46 -20.11 -0.91 5.30
N TYR A 47 -21.44 -1.01 5.19
CA TYR A 47 -22.07 -2.13 4.47
C TYR A 47 -21.67 -2.16 2.99
N ALA A 48 -21.54 -0.99 2.35
CA ALA A 48 -21.03 -0.90 0.99
C ALA A 48 -19.59 -1.43 0.87
N VAL A 49 -18.72 -1.14 1.85
CA VAL A 49 -17.35 -1.70 1.90
C VAL A 49 -17.36 -3.22 2.04
N PHE A 50 -18.21 -3.78 2.90
CA PHE A 50 -18.29 -5.24 3.06
C PHE A 50 -18.82 -5.94 1.79
N ILE A 51 -19.84 -5.37 1.15
CA ILE A 51 -20.37 -5.90 -0.12
C ILE A 51 -19.31 -5.79 -1.21
N LEU A 52 -18.62 -4.65 -1.31
CA LEU A 52 -17.54 -4.46 -2.28
C LEU A 52 -16.39 -5.43 -2.03
N PHE A 53 -16.03 -5.68 -0.77
CA PHE A 53 -15.00 -6.64 -0.41
C PHE A 53 -15.39 -8.05 -0.87
N LEU A 54 -16.65 -8.46 -0.68
CA LEU A 54 -17.14 -9.75 -1.15
C LEU A 54 -17.08 -9.85 -2.68
N ILE A 55 -17.60 -8.84 -3.39
CA ILE A 55 -17.58 -8.79 -4.85
C ILE A 55 -16.14 -8.79 -5.37
N ALA A 56 -15.24 -8.02 -4.75
CA ALA A 56 -13.84 -7.95 -5.12
C ALA A 56 -13.14 -9.31 -4.96
N ASN A 57 -13.42 -10.07 -3.90
CA ASN A 57 -12.87 -11.41 -3.73
C ASN A 57 -13.36 -12.38 -4.82
N ILE A 58 -14.63 -12.28 -5.24
CA ILE A 58 -15.16 -13.08 -6.34
C ILE A 58 -14.51 -12.68 -7.67
N ALA A 59 -14.42 -11.37 -7.94
CA ALA A 59 -13.79 -10.83 -9.14
C ALA A 59 -12.27 -11.09 -9.20
N LEU A 60 -11.62 -11.25 -8.04
CA LEU A 60 -10.20 -11.57 -7.94
C LEU A 60 -9.88 -12.94 -8.54
N LEU A 61 -10.79 -13.91 -8.48
CA LEU A 61 -10.53 -15.27 -9.00
C LEU A 61 -10.19 -15.28 -10.49
N PRO A 62 -11.02 -14.75 -11.41
CA PRO A 62 -10.67 -14.69 -12.83
C PRO A 62 -9.55 -13.68 -13.11
N LEU A 63 -9.48 -12.57 -12.38
CA LEU A 63 -8.46 -11.56 -12.60
C LEU A 63 -7.05 -12.10 -12.24
N ALA A 64 -6.95 -12.83 -11.13
CA ALA A 64 -5.71 -13.45 -10.68
C ALA A 64 -5.25 -14.54 -11.66
N THR A 65 -6.14 -15.37 -12.21
CA THR A 65 -5.74 -16.41 -13.17
C THR A 65 -5.17 -15.81 -14.46
N ILE A 66 -5.81 -14.76 -14.99
CA ILE A 66 -5.32 -14.03 -16.16
C ILE A 66 -3.98 -13.35 -15.84
N ALA A 67 -3.91 -12.58 -14.76
CA ALA A 67 -2.72 -11.83 -14.38
C ALA A 67 -1.52 -12.75 -14.15
N VAL A 68 -1.70 -13.87 -13.44
CA VAL A 68 -0.63 -14.83 -13.19
C VAL A 68 -0.18 -15.47 -14.51
N SER A 69 -1.08 -15.76 -15.46
CA SER A 69 -0.71 -16.28 -16.77
C SER A 69 0.23 -15.33 -17.53
N PHE A 70 -0.06 -14.02 -17.51
CA PHE A 70 0.81 -13.00 -18.12
C PHE A 70 2.13 -12.82 -17.36
N ILE A 71 2.08 -12.69 -16.03
CA ILE A 71 3.24 -12.40 -15.18
C ILE A 71 4.23 -13.56 -15.17
N LYS A 72 3.76 -14.81 -15.27
CA LYS A 72 4.65 -15.99 -15.39
C LYS A 72 5.70 -15.79 -16.48
N ARG A 73 5.35 -15.19 -17.62
CA ARG A 73 6.27 -14.96 -18.75
C ARG A 73 7.35 -13.91 -18.45
N ILE A 74 7.04 -12.93 -17.61
CA ILE A 74 7.97 -11.86 -17.21
C ILE A 74 9.02 -12.40 -16.22
N ILE A 75 8.64 -13.34 -15.35
CA ILE A 75 9.55 -13.93 -14.34
C ILE A 75 10.71 -14.71 -14.99
N TRP A 76 10.54 -15.21 -16.21
CA TRP A 76 11.60 -15.90 -16.96
C TRP A 76 12.62 -14.95 -17.60
N ILE A 77 12.39 -13.64 -17.58
CA ILE A 77 13.34 -12.65 -18.11
C ILE A 77 14.53 -12.56 -17.16
N ASP A 78 15.74 -12.49 -17.73
CA ASP A 78 16.97 -12.32 -16.96
C ASP A 78 16.86 -11.10 -16.04
N LYS A 79 17.19 -11.29 -14.77
CA LYS A 79 17.23 -10.24 -13.74
C LYS A 79 18.15 -9.09 -14.17
N ALA A 80 19.19 -9.36 -14.95
CA ALA A 80 20.07 -8.34 -15.50
C ALA A 80 19.34 -7.32 -16.39
N ILE A 81 18.24 -7.71 -17.04
CA ILE A 81 17.40 -6.82 -17.87
C ILE A 81 16.25 -6.24 -17.04
N LEU A 82 15.71 -7.04 -16.12
CA LEU A 82 14.57 -6.64 -15.30
C LEU A 82 14.90 -5.47 -14.37
N TYR A 83 16.05 -5.49 -13.68
CA TYR A 83 16.41 -4.43 -12.73
C TYR A 83 16.58 -3.05 -13.38
N PRO A 84 17.28 -2.89 -14.52
CA PRO A 84 17.35 -1.61 -15.24
C PRO A 84 15.98 -1.09 -15.66
N ILE A 85 15.09 -1.97 -16.15
CA ILE A 85 13.73 -1.58 -16.53
C ILE A 85 12.97 -1.05 -15.31
N ILE A 86 12.99 -1.76 -14.18
CA ILE A 86 12.37 -1.32 -12.93
C ILE A 86 12.91 0.05 -12.49
N LEU A 87 14.24 0.25 -12.59
CA LEU A 87 14.88 1.53 -12.25
C LEU A 87 14.36 2.67 -13.14
N ILE A 88 14.32 2.47 -14.47
CA ILE A 88 13.81 3.45 -15.42
C ILE A 88 12.36 3.80 -15.12
N PHE A 89 11.50 2.79 -14.93
CA PHE A 89 10.09 3.00 -14.58
C PHE A 89 9.94 3.75 -13.24
N SER A 90 10.82 3.49 -12.27
CA SER A 90 10.78 4.17 -10.98
C SER A 90 11.22 5.64 -11.09
N ILE A 91 12.22 5.94 -11.92
CA ILE A 91 12.66 7.32 -12.21
C ILE A 91 11.53 8.09 -12.90
N VAL A 92 10.91 7.49 -13.92
CA VAL A 92 9.77 8.08 -14.63
C VAL A 92 8.59 8.30 -13.67
N GLY A 93 8.30 7.32 -12.80
CA GLY A 93 7.24 7.42 -11.81
C GLY A 93 7.49 8.55 -10.79
N ALA A 94 8.71 8.66 -10.26
CA ALA A 94 9.06 9.73 -9.33
C ALA A 94 8.98 11.11 -9.98
N PHE A 95 9.39 11.21 -11.26
CA PHE A 95 9.30 12.46 -12.01
C PHE A 95 7.84 12.82 -12.37
N ALA A 96 6.97 11.84 -12.59
CA ALA A 96 5.58 12.06 -12.99
C ALA A 96 4.70 12.71 -11.92
N ILE A 97 5.08 12.65 -10.64
CA ILE A 97 4.28 13.22 -9.54
C ILE A 97 4.44 14.75 -9.48
N ASP A 98 5.68 15.24 -9.42
CA ASP A 98 5.98 16.65 -9.15
C ASP A 98 6.74 17.36 -10.29
N ASN A 99 7.03 16.67 -11.41
CA ASN A 99 7.83 17.16 -12.54
C ASN A 99 9.18 17.77 -12.12
N SER A 100 9.75 17.28 -11.02
CA SER A 100 10.94 17.84 -10.37
C SER A 100 12.08 16.83 -10.35
N GLY A 101 13.28 17.29 -10.72
CA GLY A 101 14.51 16.50 -10.59
C GLY A 101 14.87 16.19 -9.14
N ALA A 102 14.40 16.99 -8.18
CA ALA A 102 14.63 16.74 -6.76
C ALA A 102 13.96 15.43 -6.30
N SER A 103 12.75 15.14 -6.77
CA SER A 103 12.02 13.90 -6.43
C SER A 103 12.76 12.66 -6.95
N VAL A 104 13.45 12.76 -8.10
CA VAL A 104 14.32 11.69 -8.63
C VAL A 104 15.54 11.47 -7.74
N VAL A 105 16.19 12.53 -7.27
CA VAL A 105 17.34 12.42 -6.35
C VAL A 105 16.92 11.75 -5.04
N VAL A 106 15.79 12.17 -4.45
CA VAL A 106 15.24 11.56 -3.23
C VAL A 106 14.93 10.08 -3.48
N MET A 107 14.33 9.74 -4.62
CA MET A 107 14.05 8.35 -5.00
C MET A 107 15.34 7.51 -5.09
N LEU A 108 16.40 8.03 -5.70
CA LEU A 108 17.68 7.32 -5.79
C LEU A 108 18.33 7.11 -4.42
N VAL A 109 18.36 8.15 -3.58
CA VAL A 109 18.90 8.06 -2.21
C VAL A 109 18.13 7.04 -1.38
N MET A 110 16.79 7.11 -1.42
CA MET A 110 15.93 6.14 -0.71
C MET A 110 16.05 4.73 -1.28
N GLY A 111 16.25 4.57 -2.58
CA GLY A 111 16.52 3.28 -3.21
C GLY A 111 17.82 2.64 -2.71
N VAL A 112 18.89 3.42 -2.61
CA VAL A 112 20.18 2.96 -2.06
C VAL A 112 20.06 2.60 -0.58
N LEU A 113 19.37 3.44 0.21
CA LEU A 113 19.10 3.14 1.63
C LEU A 113 18.27 1.86 1.78
N GLY A 114 17.23 1.69 0.95
CA GLY A 114 16.41 0.48 0.92
C GLY A 114 17.22 -0.78 0.59
N TYR A 115 18.15 -0.69 -0.36
CA TYR A 115 19.06 -1.79 -0.67
C TYR A 115 19.96 -2.16 0.53
N TRP A 116 20.47 -1.14 1.24
CA TRP A 116 21.28 -1.37 2.44
C TRP A 116 20.49 -2.02 3.57
N LEU A 117 19.24 -1.56 3.81
CA LEU A 117 18.34 -2.14 4.80
C LEU A 117 18.00 -3.59 4.46
N GLN A 118 17.75 -3.90 3.19
CA GLN A 118 17.49 -5.27 2.73
C GLN A 118 18.72 -6.17 2.93
N ARG A 119 19.94 -5.66 2.69
CA ARG A 119 21.18 -6.40 2.93
C ARG A 119 21.44 -6.69 4.41
N LYS A 120 20.87 -5.89 5.31
CA LYS A 120 20.92 -6.07 6.77
C LYS A 120 19.75 -6.90 7.31
N GLU A 121 18.95 -7.50 6.43
CA GLU A 121 17.79 -8.34 6.78
C GLU A 121 16.73 -7.61 7.62
N TYR A 122 16.66 -6.28 7.53
CA TYR A 122 15.57 -5.55 8.16
C TYR A 122 14.24 -5.97 7.52
N PRO A 123 13.21 -6.29 8.34
CA PRO A 123 11.90 -6.65 7.80
C PRO A 123 11.32 -5.45 7.03
N GLY A 124 10.93 -5.68 5.77
CA GLY A 124 10.33 -4.63 4.93
C GLY A 124 8.94 -4.21 5.40
N SER A 125 8.24 -5.08 6.14
CA SER A 125 6.86 -4.84 6.58
C SER A 125 6.72 -3.62 7.52
N PRO A 126 7.54 -3.43 8.56
CA PRO A 126 7.58 -2.20 9.37
C PRO A 126 7.90 -0.93 8.58
N ILE A 127 8.77 -1.01 7.57
CA ILE A 127 9.13 0.15 6.73
C ILE A 127 7.92 0.62 5.93
N ILE A 128 7.19 -0.32 5.30
CA ILE A 128 5.96 -0.02 4.56
C ILE A 128 4.89 0.54 5.52
N LEU A 129 4.75 -0.06 6.69
CA LEU A 129 3.80 0.38 7.70
C LEU A 129 4.09 1.82 8.16
N GLY A 130 5.35 2.13 8.44
CA GLY A 130 5.80 3.48 8.79
C GLY A 130 5.56 4.51 7.69
N MET A 131 5.79 4.15 6.42
CA MET A 131 5.50 5.06 5.29
C MET A 131 4.02 5.41 5.16
N ILE A 132 3.12 4.46 5.43
CA ILE A 132 1.68 4.70 5.35
C ILE A 132 1.17 5.46 6.59
N LEU A 133 1.66 5.11 7.77
CA LEU A 133 1.24 5.73 9.03
C LEU A 133 1.85 7.11 9.26
N GLY A 134 3.03 7.40 8.68
CA GLY A 134 3.73 8.67 8.87
C GLY A 134 2.85 9.90 8.58
N PRO A 135 2.24 10.01 7.38
CA PRO A 135 1.35 11.13 7.07
C PRO A 135 0.11 11.21 7.96
N MET A 136 -0.40 10.07 8.44
CA MET A 136 -1.54 10.05 9.37
C MET A 136 -1.15 10.55 10.74
N LEU A 137 0.01 10.12 11.24
CA LEU A 137 0.57 10.55 12.50
C LEU A 137 0.85 12.05 12.48
N GLU A 138 1.49 12.55 11.42
CA GLU A 138 1.79 13.97 11.24
C GLU A 138 0.51 14.82 11.26
N LYS A 139 -0.53 14.40 10.53
CA LYS A 139 -1.83 15.09 10.56
C LYS A 139 -2.44 15.15 11.96
N ASN A 140 -2.46 14.03 12.71
CA ASN A 140 -3.04 13.99 14.05
C ASN A 140 -2.23 14.79 15.09
N LEU A 141 -0.90 14.78 14.97
CA LEU A 141 0.00 15.53 15.85
C LEU A 141 -0.04 17.04 15.58
N LEU A 142 -0.16 17.46 14.31
CA LEU A 142 -0.23 18.88 13.94
C LEU A 142 -1.63 19.48 14.11
N SER A 143 -2.68 18.64 14.15
CA SER A 143 -4.06 19.06 14.39
C SER A 143 -4.46 19.12 15.87
N SER A 144 -3.58 18.67 16.77
CA SER A 144 -3.75 18.75 18.23
C SER A 144 -3.01 19.97 18.78
#